data_AF-A0A094FIM6-F1
#
_entry.id   AF-A0A094FIM6-F1
#
_cell.length_a   1.000
_cell.length_b   1.000
_cell.length_c   1.000
_cell.angle_alpha   90.00
_cell.angle_beta   90.00
_cell.angle_gamma   90.00
#
_symmetry.space_group_name_H-M   'P 1'
#
loop_
_entity.id
_entity.type
_entity.pdbx_description
1 polymer ?
#
loop_
_entity_poly.entity_id
_entity_poly.type
_entity_poly.pdbx_seq_one_letter_code
_entity_poly.pdbx_strand_id
1 'polypeptide(L)'
;MGWKFEAMNGGKPVASGRAPASQILFANINRDDLDDYLVLDPVTGALSVWLNEGRDSGFASGWKFKEMGQIASGLGPGARVRMADIDSDGYADYIFLKPKGGTTIYRNNWIEGSPGNYFVPFPDMDASGINENSDEIQFVDINGDEKADYM
;
A
#
# COMPACT_ATOMS: atom_id res chain seq x y z
N MET A 1 1.87 18.59 -26.63
CA MET A 1 2.74 17.39 -26.54
C MET A 1 1.93 16.33 -25.84
N GLY A 2 1.60 15.22 -26.52
CA GLY A 2 0.80 14.14 -25.96
C GLY A 2 1.72 13.10 -25.32
N TRP A 3 1.42 12.67 -24.10
CA TRP A 3 2.13 11.58 -23.45
C TRP A 3 1.94 10.30 -24.25
N LYS A 4 3.05 9.71 -24.72
CA LYS A 4 3.06 8.40 -25.37
C LYS A 4 3.27 7.36 -24.28
N PHE A 5 2.23 6.62 -23.93
CA PHE A 5 2.35 5.47 -23.04
C PHE A 5 2.93 4.29 -23.82
N GLU A 6 4.21 3.98 -23.60
CA GLU A 6 4.80 2.71 -24.05
C GLU A 6 4.83 1.76 -22.87
N ALA A 7 3.93 0.77 -22.91
CA ALA A 7 3.86 -0.26 -21.89
C ALA A 7 5.17 -1.07 -21.91
N MET A 8 6.00 -0.90 -20.87
CA MET A 8 7.32 -1.54 -20.77
C MET A 8 7.28 -3.08 -20.71
N ASN A 9 6.09 -3.65 -20.53
CA ASN A 9 5.78 -5.09 -20.52
C ASN A 9 5.10 -5.58 -21.82
N GLY A 10 5.05 -4.75 -22.88
CA GLY A 10 4.35 -5.08 -24.11
C GLY A 10 2.83 -5.30 -23.94
N GLY A 11 2.22 -4.67 -22.94
CA GLY A 11 0.79 -4.78 -22.64
C GLY A 11 0.39 -6.06 -21.90
N LYS A 12 1.36 -6.87 -21.44
CA LYS A 12 1.10 -8.11 -20.70
C LYS A 12 0.89 -7.84 -19.21
N PRO A 13 -0.07 -8.49 -18.53
CA PRO A 13 -0.25 -8.32 -17.09
C PRO A 13 1.05 -8.55 -16.32
N VAL A 14 1.48 -7.55 -15.54
CA VAL A 14 2.69 -7.62 -14.69
C VAL A 14 2.44 -8.48 -13.46
N ALA A 15 1.17 -8.55 -13.03
CA ALA A 15 0.65 -9.48 -12.05
C ALA A 15 -0.61 -10.16 -12.61
N SER A 16 -0.70 -11.48 -12.52
CA SER A 16 -1.85 -12.24 -13.02
C SER A 16 -3.05 -12.07 -12.07
N GLY A 17 -3.88 -11.04 -12.30
CA GLY A 17 -5.27 -10.90 -11.83
C GLY A 17 -5.61 -11.59 -10.51
N ARG A 18 -4.84 -11.33 -9.45
CA ARG A 18 -4.98 -12.03 -8.16
C ARG A 18 -6.25 -11.62 -7.41
N ALA A 19 -6.83 -10.48 -7.77
CA ALA A 19 -8.05 -9.92 -7.20
C ALA A 19 -8.71 -8.94 -8.18
N PRO A 20 -9.98 -8.57 -7.97
CA PRO A 20 -10.60 -7.42 -8.64
C PRO A 20 -9.77 -6.15 -8.46
N ALA A 21 -9.78 -5.27 -9.47
CA ALA A 21 -8.99 -4.03 -9.46
C ALA A 21 -9.22 -3.14 -8.23
N SER A 22 -10.44 -3.15 -7.67
CA SER A 22 -10.80 -2.40 -6.47
C SER A 22 -10.12 -2.89 -5.18
N GLN A 23 -9.42 -4.02 -5.22
CA GLN A 23 -8.70 -4.62 -4.09
C GLN A 23 -7.19 -4.48 -4.23
N ILE A 24 -6.71 -3.94 -5.35
CA ILE A 24 -5.28 -3.85 -5.66
C ILE A 24 -4.77 -2.48 -5.27
N LEU A 25 -3.63 -2.47 -4.56
CA LEU A 25 -2.82 -1.28 -4.33
C LEU A 25 -1.39 -1.53 -4.81
N PHE A 26 -0.64 -0.44 -4.97
CA PHE A 26 0.79 -0.44 -5.20
C PHE A 26 1.44 0.47 -4.16
N ALA A 27 2.42 -0.05 -3.44
CA ALA A 27 3.23 0.73 -2.52
C ALA A 27 4.52 -0.02 -2.20
N ASN A 28 5.55 0.71 -1.79
CA ASN A 28 6.83 0.16 -1.40
C ASN A 28 6.77 -0.39 0.04
N ILE A 29 6.75 -1.72 0.20
CA ILE A 29 6.62 -2.40 1.51
C ILE A 29 7.99 -2.73 2.10
N ASN A 30 9.00 -2.98 1.27
CA ASN A 30 10.33 -3.44 1.69
C ASN A 30 11.45 -2.39 1.51
N ARG A 31 11.11 -1.20 1.00
CA ARG A 31 12.02 -0.07 0.75
C ARG A 31 13.12 -0.38 -0.27
N ASP A 32 12.77 -1.03 -1.38
CA ASP A 32 13.72 -1.30 -2.49
C ASP A 32 13.56 -0.36 -3.70
N ASP A 33 12.82 0.73 -3.51
CA ASP A 33 12.43 1.74 -4.51
C ASP A 33 11.57 1.20 -5.66
N LEU A 34 11.01 -0.01 -5.50
CA LEU A 34 10.01 -0.59 -6.40
C LEU A 34 8.67 -0.71 -5.66
N ASP A 35 7.60 -0.31 -6.34
CA ASP A 35 6.26 -0.56 -5.79
C ASP A 35 5.93 -2.05 -5.84
N ASP A 36 5.50 -2.57 -4.70
CA ASP A 36 5.04 -3.93 -4.52
C ASP A 36 3.57 -4.09 -4.91
N TYR A 37 3.19 -5.32 -5.27
CA TYR A 37 1.80 -5.62 -5.60
C TYR A 37 1.05 -6.07 -4.36
N LEU A 38 0.00 -5.31 -4.02
CA LEU A 38 -0.76 -5.48 -2.78
C LEU A 38 -2.19 -5.91 -3.09
N VAL A 39 -2.72 -6.82 -2.28
CA VAL A 39 -4.14 -7.22 -2.32
C VAL A 39 -4.76 -7.09 -0.95
N LEU A 40 -5.87 -6.34 -0.89
CA LEU A 40 -6.68 -6.18 0.30
C LEU A 40 -7.92 -7.06 0.25
N ASP A 41 -8.14 -7.83 1.31
CA ASP A 41 -9.40 -8.51 1.49
C ASP A 41 -10.54 -7.49 1.68
N PRO A 42 -11.63 -7.57 0.89
CA PRO A 42 -12.67 -6.55 0.90
C PRO A 42 -13.47 -6.48 2.20
N VAL A 43 -13.46 -7.52 3.02
CA VAL A 43 -14.25 -7.62 4.26
C VAL A 43 -13.41 -7.28 5.49
N THR A 44 -12.20 -7.83 5.55
CA THR A 44 -11.32 -7.79 6.72
C THR A 44 -10.21 -6.78 6.59
N GLY A 45 -9.85 -6.38 5.36
CA GLY A 45 -8.69 -5.52 5.11
C GLY A 45 -7.37 -6.27 5.28
N ALA A 46 -7.39 -7.60 5.36
CA ALA A 46 -6.19 -8.41 5.38
C ALA A 46 -5.33 -8.09 4.15
N LEU A 47 -4.03 -7.86 4.37
CA LEU A 47 -3.10 -7.43 3.33
C LEU A 47 -2.23 -8.60 2.91
N SER A 48 -2.27 -8.95 1.63
CA SER A 48 -1.36 -9.92 1.00
C SER A 48 -0.41 -9.21 0.04
N VAL A 49 0.86 -9.60 0.04
CA VAL A 49 1.92 -8.89 -0.68
C VAL A 49 2.71 -9.82 -1.60
N TRP A 50 3.04 -9.29 -2.77
CA TRP A 50 4.03 -9.83 -3.68
C TRP A 50 5.10 -8.77 -3.90
N LEU A 51 6.30 -9.05 -3.42
CA LEU A 51 7.44 -8.14 -3.55
C LEU A 51 7.86 -8.05 -5.01
N ASN A 52 8.06 -6.84 -5.48
CA ASN A 52 8.56 -6.57 -6.81
C ASN A 52 10.08 -6.66 -6.82
N GLU A 53 10.64 -7.75 -7.35
CA GLU A 53 12.09 -7.94 -7.43
C GLU A 53 12.68 -7.40 -8.75
N GLY A 54 11.91 -6.60 -9.48
CA GLY A 54 12.35 -5.90 -10.69
C GLY A 54 12.23 -6.71 -11.98
N ARG A 55 12.90 -6.20 -13.03
CA ARG A 55 12.90 -6.82 -14.36
C ARG A 55 13.73 -8.08 -14.37
N ASP A 56 13.17 -9.14 -14.93
CA ASP A 56 13.86 -10.41 -15.13
C ASP A 56 13.37 -11.08 -16.41
N SER A 57 14.28 -11.26 -17.38
CA SER A 57 13.99 -11.90 -18.67
C SER A 57 13.70 -13.41 -18.57
N GLY A 58 13.96 -14.03 -17.42
CA GLY A 58 13.60 -15.40 -17.11
C GLY A 58 12.11 -15.60 -16.81
N PHE A 59 11.36 -14.51 -16.55
CA PHE A 59 9.93 -14.56 -16.27
C PHE A 59 9.11 -14.18 -17.50
N ALA A 60 7.99 -14.88 -17.73
CA ALA A 60 7.15 -14.68 -18.92
C ALA A 60 6.55 -13.25 -19.03
N SER A 61 6.38 -12.55 -17.90
CA SER A 61 5.96 -11.15 -17.81
C SER A 61 7.12 -10.15 -17.98
N GLY A 62 8.37 -10.62 -17.96
CA GLY A 62 9.57 -9.78 -17.91
C GLY A 62 9.85 -9.15 -16.54
N TRP A 63 9.07 -9.52 -15.52
CA TRP A 63 9.16 -9.01 -14.15
C TRP A 63 9.06 -10.14 -13.16
N LYS A 64 9.85 -10.06 -12.09
CA LYS A 64 9.91 -11.05 -11.02
C LYS A 64 9.13 -10.54 -9.82
N PHE A 65 8.18 -11.36 -9.35
CA PHE A 65 7.47 -11.11 -8.09
C PHE A 65 7.66 -12.27 -7.14
N LYS A 66 7.94 -11.96 -5.88
CA LYS A 66 8.07 -12.94 -4.80
C LYS A 66 6.85 -12.85 -3.88
N GLU A 67 6.11 -13.94 -3.80
CA GLU A 67 4.96 -14.04 -2.90
C GLU A 67 5.39 -14.08 -1.43
N MET A 68 4.89 -13.14 -0.64
CA MET A 68 5.03 -13.13 0.82
C MET A 68 3.81 -13.73 1.52
N GLY A 69 2.66 -13.74 0.84
CA GLY A 69 1.38 -14.13 1.41
C GLY A 69 0.77 -13.00 2.26
N GLN A 70 -0.10 -13.36 3.20
CA GLN A 70 -0.76 -12.41 4.08
C GLN A 70 0.20 -11.91 5.16
N ILE A 71 0.40 -10.60 5.25
CA ILE A 71 1.29 -9.95 6.21
C ILE A 71 0.57 -9.04 7.22
N ALA A 72 -0.74 -8.82 7.03
CA ALA A 72 -1.61 -8.17 8.01
C ALA A 72 -2.98 -8.86 8.04
N SER A 73 -3.60 -8.95 9.23
CA SER A 73 -4.96 -9.48 9.40
C SER A 73 -6.06 -8.49 9.02
N GLY A 74 -5.72 -7.20 8.96
CA GLY A 74 -6.66 -6.11 8.70
C GLY A 74 -7.48 -5.68 9.91
N LEU A 75 -8.23 -4.59 9.73
CA LEU A 75 -9.02 -3.90 10.76
C LEU A 75 -10.50 -3.71 10.35
N GLY A 76 -10.89 -4.25 9.20
CA GLY A 76 -12.20 -4.07 8.58
C GLY A 76 -12.10 -3.86 7.07
N PRO A 77 -13.20 -3.52 6.38
CA PRO A 77 -13.28 -3.50 4.93
C PRO A 77 -12.09 -2.84 4.23
N GLY A 78 -11.48 -3.57 3.28
CA GLY A 78 -10.30 -3.12 2.54
C GLY A 78 -10.49 -1.77 1.84
N ALA A 79 -11.72 -1.41 1.46
CA ALA A 79 -12.03 -0.10 0.88
C ALA A 79 -11.65 1.10 1.79
N ARG A 80 -11.54 0.87 3.11
CA ARG A 80 -11.12 1.88 4.10
C ARG A 80 -9.63 1.88 4.41
N VAL A 81 -8.86 1.02 3.74
CA VAL A 81 -7.42 0.94 3.93
C VAL A 81 -6.72 1.87 2.94
N ARG A 82 -5.66 2.51 3.39
CA ARG A 82 -4.67 3.24 2.58
C ARG A 82 -3.28 2.71 2.94
N MET A 83 -2.39 2.78 1.97
CA MET A 83 -0.97 2.46 2.14
C MET A 83 -0.18 3.71 1.78
N ALA A 84 0.56 4.26 2.73
CA ALA A 84 1.39 5.45 2.52
C ALA A 84 2.46 5.53 3.63
N ASP A 85 3.63 6.07 3.29
CA ASP A 85 4.68 6.38 4.27
C ASP A 85 4.29 7.66 5.02
N ILE A 86 3.93 7.54 6.31
CA ILE A 86 3.45 8.68 7.10
C ILE A 86 4.52 9.32 7.98
N ASP A 87 5.60 8.59 8.27
CA ASP A 87 6.70 9.06 9.11
C ASP A 87 8.01 9.30 8.35
N SER A 88 7.97 9.21 7.03
CA SER A 88 9.07 9.46 6.09
C SER A 88 10.23 8.49 6.28
N ASP A 89 9.96 7.24 6.67
CA ASP A 89 10.99 6.20 6.85
C ASP A 89 11.26 5.35 5.59
N GLY A 90 10.48 5.57 4.54
CA GLY A 90 10.54 4.91 3.24
C GLY A 90 9.68 3.65 3.13
N TYR A 91 9.00 3.24 4.19
CA TYR A 91 8.10 2.08 4.20
C TYR A 91 6.63 2.53 4.16
N ALA A 92 5.81 1.91 3.33
CA ALA A 92 4.38 2.21 3.32
C ALA A 92 3.69 1.62 4.56
N ASP A 93 3.06 2.49 5.36
CA ASP A 93 2.30 2.16 6.55
C ASP A 93 0.87 1.72 6.23
N TYR A 94 0.28 0.92 7.12
CA TYR A 94 -1.12 0.50 7.02
C TYR A 94 -2.01 1.51 7.74
N ILE A 95 -2.84 2.22 6.98
CA ILE A 95 -3.73 3.26 7.50
C ILE A 95 -5.17 2.81 7.33
N PHE A 96 -5.91 2.71 8.43
CA PHE A 96 -7.34 2.40 8.40
C PHE A 96 -8.19 3.63 8.70
N LEU A 97 -9.01 4.03 7.73
CA LEU A 97 -9.98 5.12 7.89
C LEU A 97 -11.21 4.62 8.64
N LYS A 98 -11.56 5.31 9.72
CA LYS A 98 -12.79 5.12 10.47
C LYS A 98 -13.93 5.88 9.79
N PRO A 99 -15.21 5.48 9.98
CA PRO A 99 -16.35 6.12 9.31
C PRO A 99 -16.53 7.63 9.53
N LYS A 100 -15.87 8.22 10.54
CA LYS A 100 -15.94 9.66 10.87
C LYS A 100 -14.62 10.39 10.63
N GLY A 101 -13.79 9.85 9.73
CA GLY A 101 -12.50 10.42 9.33
C GLY A 101 -11.32 10.18 10.27
N GLY A 102 -11.55 9.62 11.47
CA GLY A 102 -10.43 9.23 12.33
C GLY A 102 -9.60 8.10 11.71
N THR A 103 -8.35 7.95 12.09
CA THR A 103 -7.48 6.87 11.60
C THR A 103 -7.09 5.90 12.71
N THR A 104 -6.74 4.68 12.31
CA THR A 104 -5.88 3.80 13.10
C THR A 104 -4.73 3.39 12.21
N ILE A 105 -3.52 3.71 12.64
CA ILE A 105 -2.29 3.53 11.86
C ILE A 105 -1.43 2.45 12.48
N TYR A 106 -0.87 1.61 11.61
CA TYR A 106 0.17 0.66 11.96
C TYR A 106 1.40 0.94 11.12
N ARG A 107 2.52 1.20 11.80
CA ARG A 107 3.81 1.42 11.17
C ARG A 107 4.35 0.15 10.54
N ASN A 108 4.86 0.25 9.34
CA ASN A 108 5.59 -0.82 8.69
C ASN A 108 7.05 -0.87 9.17
N ASN A 109 7.35 -1.82 10.06
CA ASN A 109 8.69 -2.16 10.52
C ASN A 109 9.22 -3.37 9.73
N TRP A 110 9.24 -3.27 8.40
CA TRP A 110 9.75 -4.35 7.57
C TRP A 110 11.16 -4.76 7.97
N ILE A 111 11.38 -6.05 8.17
CA ILE A 111 12.70 -6.64 8.41
C ILE A 111 12.84 -7.83 7.46
N GLU A 112 13.81 -7.75 6.57
CA GLU A 112 14.05 -8.81 5.59
C GLU A 112 14.34 -10.14 6.29
N GLY A 113 13.62 -11.19 5.89
CA GLY A 113 13.76 -12.54 6.42
C GLY A 113 13.14 -12.78 7.81
N SER A 114 12.49 -11.77 8.41
CA SER A 114 11.81 -11.93 9.70
C SER A 114 10.42 -12.57 9.55
N PRO A 115 10.03 -13.55 10.39
CA PRO A 115 8.69 -14.10 10.35
C PRO A 115 7.66 -13.12 10.93
N GLY A 116 6.89 -12.49 10.04
CA GLY A 116 5.43 -12.38 10.17
C GLY A 116 4.82 -11.32 11.09
N ASN A 117 5.56 -10.33 11.57
CA ASN A 117 4.95 -9.18 12.24
C ASN A 117 5.60 -7.87 11.81
N TYR A 118 5.25 -7.44 10.59
CA TYR A 118 5.81 -6.24 9.97
C TYR A 118 5.06 -4.96 10.38
N PHE A 119 3.86 -5.08 10.96
CA PHE A 119 3.05 -3.92 11.32
C PHE A 119 2.93 -3.77 12.84
N VAL A 120 3.35 -2.62 13.36
CA VAL A 120 3.23 -2.30 14.79
C VAL A 120 2.27 -1.13 15.00
N PRO A 121 1.47 -1.10 16.09
CA PRO A 121 0.58 0.03 16.35
C PRO A 121 1.35 1.36 16.37
N PHE A 122 0.81 2.38 15.70
CA PHE A 122 1.42 3.71 15.63
C PHE A 122 0.44 4.82 16.08
N PRO A 123 -0.03 4.78 17.34
CA PRO A 123 -1.10 5.65 17.82
C PRO A 123 -0.73 7.13 17.84
N ASP A 124 0.56 7.47 17.88
CA ASP A 124 1.03 8.86 17.86
C ASP A 124 0.73 9.56 16.52
N MET A 125 0.48 8.79 15.46
CA MET A 125 0.08 9.29 14.13
C MET A 125 -1.43 9.18 13.88
N ASP A 126 -2.20 8.67 14.85
CA ASP A 126 -3.65 8.57 14.69
C ASP A 126 -4.30 9.97 14.66
N ALA A 127 -5.15 10.20 13.66
CA ALA A 127 -6.03 11.36 13.60
C ALA A 127 -7.35 11.05 14.32
N SER A 128 -7.84 12.01 15.11
CA SER A 128 -9.13 11.90 15.81
C SER A 128 -10.34 11.96 14.86
N GLY A 129 -10.16 12.53 13.66
CA GLY A 129 -11.20 12.77 12.66
C GLY A 129 -12.00 14.04 12.94
N ILE A 130 -12.45 14.72 11.88
CA ILE A 130 -13.16 16.01 11.96
C ILE A 130 -14.69 15.90 11.76
N ASN A 131 -15.27 14.69 11.83
CA ASN A 131 -16.69 14.39 11.49
C ASN A 131 -17.06 14.53 10.00
N GLU A 132 -16.09 14.48 9.09
CA GLU A 132 -16.36 14.44 7.64
C GLU A 132 -16.47 13.00 7.11
N ASN A 133 -17.11 12.84 5.95
CA ASN A 133 -17.27 11.54 5.29
C ASN A 133 -15.91 11.00 4.81
N SER A 134 -15.66 9.70 4.97
CA SER A 134 -14.37 9.07 4.60
C SER A 134 -14.02 9.13 3.11
N ASP A 135 -15.00 9.44 2.26
CA ASP A 135 -14.86 9.45 0.80
C ASP A 135 -14.23 10.75 0.27
N GLU A 136 -14.08 11.77 1.12
CA GLU A 136 -13.51 13.08 0.76
C GLU A 136 -12.07 13.27 1.25
N ILE A 137 -11.53 12.33 2.03
CA ILE A 137 -10.20 12.44 2.63
C ILE A 137 -9.11 12.09 1.61
N GLN A 138 -8.24 13.05 1.32
CA GLN A 138 -7.04 12.88 0.49
C GLN A 138 -5.78 13.11 1.33
N PHE A 139 -4.76 12.28 1.08
CA PHE A 139 -3.41 12.46 1.62
C PHE A 139 -2.59 13.16 0.53
N VAL A 140 -2.34 14.46 0.69
CA VAL A 140 -1.52 15.26 -0.24
C VAL A 140 -0.58 16.10 0.60
N ASP A 141 0.71 16.13 0.25
CA ASP A 141 1.67 17.09 0.79
C ASP A 141 1.32 18.49 0.26
N ILE A 142 0.64 19.30 1.08
CA ILE A 142 0.20 20.64 0.68
C ILE A 142 1.18 21.72 1.11
N ASN A 143 2.03 21.40 2.10
CA ASN A 143 2.94 22.37 2.71
C ASN A 143 4.40 22.21 2.22
N GLY A 144 4.72 21.13 1.51
CA GLY A 144 6.00 20.84 0.89
C GLY A 144 7.05 20.28 1.85
N ASP A 145 6.65 19.62 2.94
CA ASP A 145 7.55 19.03 3.94
C ASP A 145 7.82 17.54 3.75
N GLU A 146 7.39 16.97 2.61
CA GLU A 146 7.51 15.55 2.29
C GLU A 146 6.69 14.65 3.22
N LYS A 147 5.72 15.22 3.96
CA LYS A 147 4.74 14.47 4.76
C LYS A 147 3.35 14.63 4.16
N ALA A 148 2.54 13.59 4.30
CA ALA A 148 1.15 13.66 3.88
C ALA A 148 0.34 14.51 4.88
N ASP A 149 -0.24 15.62 4.41
CA ASP A 149 -1.18 16.41 5.19
C ASP A 149 -2.60 15.81 5.13
N TYR A 150 -3.32 15.91 6.25
CA TYR A 150 -4.71 15.47 6.38
C TYR A 150 -5.66 16.63 6.01
N MET A 151 -6.55 16.41 5.02
CA MET A 151 -7.70 17.29 4.72
C MET A 151 -9.01 16.52 4.78
#